data_AF-A0A4R3ZBP6-F1
#
_entry.id   AF-A0A4R3ZBP6-F1
#
_cell.length_a   1.000
_cell.length_b   1.000
_cell.length_c   1.000
_cell.angle_alpha   90.00
_cell.angle_beta   90.00
_cell.angle_gamma   90.00
#
_symmetry.space_group_name_H-M   'P 1'
#
loop_
_entity.id
_entity.type
_entity.pdbx_description
1 polymer ?
#
loop_
_entity_poly.entity_id
_entity_poly.type
_entity_poly.pdbx_seq_one_letter_code
_entity_poly.pdbx_strand_id
1 'polypeptide(L)'
;MKKNKKKETRFVRFSRRLFMFSFAVFVLGIVALNSYESTLNIHCAKLEKQIASIESDIDGLDMKKLELASFSRIESIAEEKGYKYKQSTATAAVVGVPRE
;
A
#
# COMPACT_ATOMS: atom_id res chain seq x y z
N MET A 1 8.65 65.99 -22.11
CA MET A 1 7.55 65.52 -21.22
C MET A 1 8.14 64.68 -20.08
N LYS A 2 8.46 65.29 -18.94
CA LYS A 2 9.01 64.57 -17.76
C LYS A 2 7.86 63.84 -17.06
N LYS A 3 7.78 62.51 -17.21
CA LYS A 3 6.80 61.69 -16.48
C LYS A 3 7.12 61.75 -14.98
N ASN A 4 6.36 62.52 -14.23
CA ASN A 4 6.41 62.53 -12.77
C ASN A 4 5.98 61.16 -12.26
N LYS A 5 6.94 60.30 -11.93
CA LYS A 5 6.66 59.07 -11.17
C LYS A 5 6.20 59.50 -9.78
N LYS A 6 4.89 59.42 -9.50
CA LYS A 6 4.35 59.58 -8.15
C LYS A 6 5.13 58.64 -7.23
N LYS A 7 5.84 59.18 -6.24
CA LYS A 7 6.56 58.38 -5.25
C LYS A 7 5.53 57.53 -4.51
N GLU A 8 5.59 56.21 -4.66
CA GLU A 8 4.72 55.30 -3.91
C GLU A 8 4.86 55.58 -2.40
N THR A 9 3.72 55.78 -1.75
CA THR A 9 3.65 55.98 -0.31
C THR A 9 4.22 54.74 0.39
N ARG A 10 4.87 54.92 1.55
CA ARG A 10 5.52 53.81 2.27
C ARG A 10 4.53 52.67 2.57
N PHE A 11 3.25 53.00 2.74
CA PHE A 11 2.17 52.05 2.97
C PHE A 11 1.92 51.11 1.77
N VAL A 12 1.94 51.63 0.54
CA VAL A 12 1.73 50.83 -0.68
C VAL A 12 2.87 49.84 -0.90
N ARG A 13 4.11 50.24 -0.61
CA ARG A 13 5.25 49.31 -0.65
C ARG A 13 5.17 48.22 0.42
N PHE A 14 4.68 48.57 1.61
CA PHE A 14 4.50 47.62 2.70
C PHE A 14 3.39 46.61 2.41
N SER A 15 2.21 47.07 1.98
CA SER A 15 1.09 46.20 1.63
C SER A 15 1.43 45.26 0.48
N ARG A 16 2.14 45.75 -0.55
CA ARG A 16 2.59 44.93 -1.68
C ARG A 16 3.54 43.81 -1.24
N ARG A 17 4.39 44.07 -0.24
CA ARG A 17 5.34 43.08 0.30
C ARG A 17 4.64 42.02 1.14
N LEU A 18 3.70 42.42 1.99
CA LEU A 18 2.84 41.50 2.75
C LEU A 18 1.97 40.63 1.82
N PHE A 19 1.43 41.22 0.75
CA PHE A 19 0.61 40.49 -0.20
C PHE A 19 1.43 39.41 -0.93
N MET A 20 2.64 39.74 -1.39
CA MET A 20 3.53 38.74 -1.99
C MET A 20 3.94 37.64 -1.00
N PHE A 21 4.19 37.99 0.26
CA PHE A 21 4.51 37.00 1.29
C PHE A 21 3.33 36.05 1.57
N SER A 22 2.14 36.61 1.75
CA SER A 22 0.90 35.83 1.93
C SER A 22 0.66 34.89 0.75
N PHE A 23 0.83 35.38 -0.47
CA PHE A 23 0.69 34.57 -1.68
C PHE A 23 1.72 33.42 -1.73
N ALA A 24 2.98 33.68 -1.36
CA ALA A 24 4.00 32.64 -1.30
C ALA A 24 3.66 31.55 -0.26
N VAL A 25 3.21 31.95 0.94
CA VAL A 25 2.78 31.01 1.97
C VAL A 25 1.55 30.21 1.53
N PHE A 26 0.61 30.85 0.82
CA PHE A 26 -0.58 30.19 0.30
C PHE A 26 -0.25 29.10 -0.73
N VAL A 27 0.63 29.40 -1.69
CA VAL A 27 1.07 28.42 -2.69
C VAL A 27 1.82 27.26 -2.04
N LEU A 28 2.74 27.55 -1.09
CA LEU A 28 3.45 26.52 -0.34
C LEU A 28 2.50 25.64 0.48
N GLY A 29 1.46 26.23 1.07
CA GLY A 29 0.43 25.52 1.82
C GLY A 29 -0.31 24.50 0.95
N ILE A 30 -0.74 24.89 -0.25
CA ILE A 30 -1.42 23.98 -1.19
C ILE A 30 -0.51 22.81 -1.58
N VAL A 31 0.76 23.07 -1.89
CA VAL A 31 1.72 22.02 -2.27
C VAL A 31 1.97 21.06 -1.11
N ALA A 32 2.10 21.57 0.12
CA ALA A 32 2.31 20.75 1.31
C ALA A 32 1.10 19.86 1.61
N LEU A 33 -0.13 20.37 1.47
CA LEU A 33 -1.36 19.60 1.68
C LEU A 33 -1.50 18.46 0.66
N ASN A 34 -1.27 18.74 -0.62
CA ASN A 34 -1.29 17.72 -1.67
C ASN A 34 -0.25 16.62 -1.42
N SER A 35 0.94 17.00 -0.93
CA SER A 35 2.00 16.04 -0.56
C SER A 35 1.59 15.16 0.64
N TYR A 36 0.87 15.74 1.61
CA TYR A 36 0.37 15.01 2.77
C TYR A 36 -0.73 14.01 2.40
N GLU A 37 -1.68 14.41 1.55
CA GLU A 37 -2.71 13.51 1.02
C GLU A 37 -2.09 12.37 0.20
N SER A 38 -1.08 12.66 -0.63
CA SER A 38 -0.37 11.64 -1.41
C SER A 38 0.37 10.64 -0.52
N THR A 39 1.04 11.12 0.53
CA THR A 39 1.74 10.26 1.49
C THR A 39 0.77 9.34 2.24
N LEU A 40 -0.37 9.87 2.66
CA LEU A 40 -1.43 9.09 3.31
C LEU A 40 -1.96 8.00 2.39
N ASN A 41 -2.18 8.30 1.12
CA ASN A 41 -2.67 7.32 0.16
C ASN A 41 -1.64 6.21 -0.10
N ILE A 42 -0.35 6.56 -0.18
CA ILE A 42 0.74 5.58 -0.29
C ILE A 42 0.81 4.68 0.94
N HIS A 43 0.67 5.26 2.14
CA HIS A 43 0.64 4.49 3.37
C HIS A 43 -0.55 3.54 3.41
N CYS A 44 -1.75 4.01 3.04
CA CYS A 44 -2.95 3.19 2.98
C CYS A 44 -2.78 2.00 2.03
N ALA A 45 -2.31 2.26 0.80
CA ALA A 45 -2.04 1.21 -0.19
C ALA A 45 -0.95 0.21 0.28
N LYS A 46 0.04 0.66 1.04
CA LYS A 46 1.06 -0.22 1.62
C LYS A 46 0.47 -1.11 2.71
N LEU A 47 -0.39 -0.56 3.58
CA LEU A 47 -1.08 -1.33 4.61
C LEU A 47 -2.02 -2.37 3.99
N GLU A 48 -2.78 -1.99 2.96
CA GLU A 48 -3.69 -2.90 2.25
C GLU A 48 -2.93 -4.08 1.61
N LYS A 49 -1.78 -3.82 0.98
CA LYS A 49 -0.91 -4.89 0.47
C LYS A 49 -0.38 -5.81 1.56
N GLN A 50 -0.04 -5.28 2.73
CA GLN A 50 0.41 -6.10 3.86
C GLN A 50 -0.71 -6.98 4.38
N ILE A 51 -1.93 -6.45 4.50
CA ILE A 51 -3.12 -7.22 4.90
C ILE A 51 -3.35 -8.36 3.91
N ALA A 52 -3.37 -8.07 2.61
CA ALA A 52 -3.58 -9.08 1.57
C ALA A 52 -2.50 -10.18 1.58
N SER A 53 -1.24 -9.82 1.85
CA SER A 53 -0.16 -10.80 1.99
C SER A 53 -0.37 -11.71 3.19
N ILE A 54 -0.73 -11.14 4.35
CA ILE A 54 -0.97 -11.91 5.58
C ILE A 54 -2.18 -12.83 5.40
N GLU A 55 -3.24 -12.36 4.75
CA GLU A 55 -4.42 -13.18 4.43
C GLU A 55 -4.04 -14.37 3.53
N SER A 56 -3.24 -14.14 2.48
CA SER A 56 -2.73 -15.22 1.64
C SER A 56 -1.86 -16.22 2.40
N ASP A 57 -1.06 -15.75 3.38
CA ASP A 57 -0.24 -16.63 4.22
C ASP A 57 -1.12 -17.48 5.15
N ILE A 58 -2.20 -16.91 5.68
CA ILE A 58 -3.20 -17.61 6.50
C ILE A 58 -3.89 -18.70 5.67
N ASP A 59 -4.36 -18.37 4.47
CA ASP A 59 -4.99 -19.35 3.57
C ASP A 59 -4.03 -20.50 3.23
N GLY A 60 -2.77 -20.18 2.97
CA GLY A 60 -1.72 -21.17 2.75
C GLY A 60 -1.47 -22.06 3.97
N LEU A 61 -1.51 -21.51 5.18
CA LEU A 61 -1.39 -22.26 6.43
C LEU A 61 -2.60 -23.16 6.69
N ASP A 62 -3.81 -22.69 6.44
CA ASP A 62 -5.03 -23.49 6.59
C ASP A 62 -5.08 -24.64 5.57
N MET A 63 -4.64 -24.40 4.33
CA MET A 63 -4.47 -25.46 3.34
C MET A 63 -3.48 -26.53 3.82
N LYS A 64 -2.31 -26.12 4.34
CA LYS A 64 -1.33 -27.07 4.92
C LYS A 64 -1.92 -27.84 6.09
N LYS A 65 -2.70 -27.20 6.95
CA LYS A 65 -3.36 -27.86 8.08
C LYS A 65 -4.36 -28.91 7.63
N LEU A 66 -5.18 -28.61 6.61
CA LEU A 66 -6.12 -29.56 6.00
C LEU A 66 -5.39 -30.72 5.33
N GLU A 67 -4.28 -30.44 4.66
CA GLU A 67 -3.42 -31.44 4.03
C GLU A 67 -2.86 -32.42 5.07
N LEU A 68 -2.30 -31.91 6.18
CA LEU A 68 -1.79 -32.72 7.29
C LEU A 68 -2.88 -33.57 7.94
N ALA A 69 -4.06 -33.01 8.20
CA ALA A 69 -5.19 -33.75 8.77
C ALA A 69 -5.65 -34.88 7.84
N SER A 70 -5.64 -34.62 6.53
CA SER A 70 -5.96 -35.62 5.51
C SER A 70 -4.91 -36.72 5.46
N PHE A 71 -3.62 -36.37 5.56
CA PHE A 71 -2.54 -37.35 5.60
C PHE A 71 -2.60 -38.25 6.84
N SER A 72 -2.86 -37.69 8.02
CA SER A 72 -3.02 -38.48 9.24
C SER A 72 -4.15 -39.51 9.09
N ARG A 73 -5.25 -39.14 8.43
CA ARG A 73 -6.36 -40.06 8.15
C ARG A 73 -6.01 -41.13 7.11
N ILE A 74 -5.24 -40.78 6.08
CA ILE A 74 -4.79 -41.75 5.07
C ILE A 74 -3.79 -42.73 5.69
N GLU A 75 -2.89 -42.25 6.55
CA GLU A 75 -1.95 -43.07 7.31
C GLU A 75 -2.68 -44.07 8.21
N SER A 76 -3.67 -43.62 9.00
CA SER A 76 -4.44 -44.52 9.87
C SER A 76 -5.18 -45.62 9.10
N ILE A 77 -5.75 -45.30 7.93
CA ILE A 77 -6.44 -46.28 7.07
C ILE A 77 -5.43 -47.26 6.43
N ALA A 78 -4.24 -46.77 6.07
CA ALA A 78 -3.18 -47.62 5.51
C ALA A 78 -2.68 -48.62 6.57
N GLU A 79 -2.43 -48.16 7.79
CA GLU A 79 -2.02 -49.02 8.92
C GLU A 79 -3.10 -50.07 9.25
N GLU A 80 -4.38 -49.68 9.32
CA GLU A 80 -5.50 -50.59 9.55
C GLU A 80 -5.55 -51.74 8.51
N LYS A 81 -5.17 -51.44 7.27
CA LYS A 81 -5.14 -52.41 6.16
C LYS A 81 -3.80 -53.13 6.01
N GLY A 82 -2.82 -52.89 6.89
CA GLY A 82 -1.50 -53.53 6.87
C GLY A 82 -0.51 -52.95 5.85
N TYR A 83 -0.80 -51.77 5.28
CA TYR A 83 0.09 -51.06 4.35
C TYR A 83 0.90 -49.99 5.09
N LYS A 84 2.15 -49.76 4.67
CA LYS A 84 2.94 -48.61 5.14
C LYS A 84 2.66 -47.39 4.25
N TYR A 85 2.10 -46.35 4.85
CA TYR A 85 1.96 -45.06 4.19
C TYR A 85 3.34 -44.40 4.02
N LYS A 86 3.59 -43.83 2.84
CA LYS A 86 4.80 -43.06 2.55
C LYS A 86 4.39 -41.81 1.79
N GLN A 87 4.52 -40.65 2.42
CA GLN A 87 4.16 -39.38 1.83
C GLN A 87 5.09 -39.07 0.63
N SER A 88 4.50 -38.76 -0.52
CA SER A 88 5.24 -38.29 -1.69
C SER A 88 5.07 -36.77 -1.78
N THR A 89 6.16 -36.02 -1.66
CA THR A 89 6.24 -34.55 -1.70
C THR A 89 6.06 -33.99 -3.12
N ALA A 90 5.07 -34.47 -3.86
CA ALA A 90 4.74 -33.93 -5.19
C ALA A 90 3.80 -32.73 -5.03
N THR A 91 4.36 -31.55 -4.78
CA THR A 91 3.61 -30.29 -4.74
C THR A 91 3.11 -29.95 -6.16
N ALA A 92 1.83 -30.17 -6.42
CA ALA A 92 1.19 -29.71 -7.66
C ALA A 92 0.85 -28.21 -7.52
N ALA A 93 1.62 -27.34 -8.17
CA ALA A 93 1.31 -25.92 -8.26
C ALA A 93 0.40 -25.68 -9.49
N VAL A 94 -0.79 -25.12 -9.26
CA VAL A 94 -1.69 -24.70 -10.35
C VAL A 94 -1.33 -23.26 -10.71
N VAL A 95 -0.69 -23.07 -11.86
CA VAL A 95 -0.39 -21.73 -12.39
C VAL A 95 -1.62 -21.23 -13.15
N GLY A 96 -2.28 -20.19 -12.64
CA GLY A 96 -3.41 -19.55 -13.31
C GLY A 96 -2.96 -18.84 -14.59
N VAL A 97 -3.66 -19.07 -15.70
CA VAL A 97 -3.39 -18.39 -16.98
C VAL A 97 -3.76 -16.91 -16.85
N PRO A 98 -2.85 -15.96 -17.15
CA PRO A 98 -3.19 -14.54 -17.18
C PRO A 98 -4.20 -14.29 -18.31
N ARG A 99 -5.26 -13.54 -18.01
CA ARG A 99 -6.21 -13.06 -19.03
C ARG A 99 -5.57 -11.90 -19.78
N GLU A 100 -5.43 -12.05 -21.10
CA GLU A 100 -5.12 -10.96 -22.04
C GLU A 100 -6.31 -10.02 -22.23
#